data_AF-A0A1A8RTC5-F1
#
_entry.id   AF-A0A1A8RTC5-F1
#
_cell.length_a   1.000
_cell.length_b   1.000
_cell.length_c   1.000
_cell.angle_alpha   90.00
_cell.angle_beta   90.00
_cell.angle_gamma   90.00
#
_symmetry.space_group_name_H-M   'P 1'
#
loop_
_entity.id
_entity.type
_entity.pdbx_description
1 polymer ?
#
loop_
_entity_poly.entity_id
_entity_poly.type
_entity_poly.pdbx_seq_one_letter_code
_entity_poly.pdbx_strand_id
1 'polypeptide(L)'
;KIEALKNGTQAVILDGEIKTLYKDLCSGRVKSGRMYLWHNPGVSLKLKQRLKPLMFHFADAQVDELTERIGSCSGIDKLIKKGEFQFLDLVFDVLVPEVTIKVLEKWEGMNRYAAEKAMLQRIHLYPK
;
A
#
# COMPACT_ATOMS: atom_id res chain seq x y z
N LYS A 1 -2.33 -1.88 15.24
CA LYS A 1 -1.01 -2.38 14.77
C LYS A 1 -1.20 -3.83 14.37
N ILE A 2 -0.79 -4.21 13.15
CA ILE A 2 -0.91 -5.60 12.68
C ILE A 2 0.06 -6.46 13.48
N GLU A 3 -0.43 -7.49 14.15
CA GLU A 3 0.36 -8.26 15.12
C GLU A 3 1.52 -9.02 14.46
N ALA A 4 1.29 -9.54 13.25
CA ALA A 4 2.29 -10.25 12.47
C ALA A 4 3.51 -9.38 12.08
N LEU A 5 3.37 -8.05 12.10
CA LEU A 5 4.48 -7.13 11.81
C LEU A 5 5.49 -6.99 12.96
N LYS A 6 5.20 -7.51 14.16
CA LYS A 6 6.18 -7.56 15.26
C LYS A 6 7.47 -8.29 14.85
N ASN A 7 7.37 -9.17 13.84
CA ASN A 7 8.48 -9.96 13.32
C ASN A 7 9.09 -9.39 12.01
N GLY A 8 8.81 -8.13 11.68
CA GLY A 8 9.29 -7.45 10.46
C GLY A 8 8.36 -7.63 9.26
N THR A 9 8.55 -6.81 8.23
CA THR A 9 7.64 -6.82 7.06
C THR A 9 7.80 -8.06 6.20
N GLN A 10 8.97 -8.71 6.24
CA GLN A 10 9.23 -9.96 5.50
C GLN A 10 8.43 -11.14 6.03
N ALA A 11 8.09 -11.14 7.32
CA ALA A 11 7.25 -12.16 7.92
C ALA A 11 5.83 -12.15 7.34
N VAL A 12 5.36 -11.01 6.82
CA VAL A 12 3.98 -10.85 6.36
C VAL A 12 3.79 -10.82 4.84
N ILE A 13 4.79 -10.42 4.08
CA ILE A 13 4.68 -10.43 2.62
C ILE A 13 6.04 -10.70 2.00
N LEU A 14 6.09 -11.59 1.02
CA LEU A 14 7.30 -11.94 0.30
C LEU A 14 7.58 -10.93 -0.82
N ASP A 15 8.85 -10.73 -1.15
CA ASP A 15 9.28 -9.83 -2.25
C ASP A 15 8.64 -10.21 -3.60
N GLY A 16 8.50 -11.51 -3.86
CA GLY A 16 7.83 -12.01 -5.06
C GLY A 16 6.34 -11.63 -5.12
N GLU A 17 5.67 -11.54 -3.97
CA GLU A 17 4.27 -11.10 -3.89
C GLU A 17 4.16 -9.60 -4.17
N ILE A 18 5.07 -8.78 -3.62
CA ILE A 18 5.15 -7.34 -3.91
C ILE A 18 5.36 -7.11 -5.40
N LYS A 19 6.33 -7.81 -6.00
CA LYS A 19 6.65 -7.71 -7.43
C LYS A 19 5.48 -8.13 -8.32
N THR A 20 4.76 -9.18 -7.94
CA THR A 20 3.58 -9.66 -8.68
C THR A 20 2.44 -8.67 -8.58
N LEU A 21 2.14 -8.18 -7.36
CA LEU A 21 1.11 -7.17 -7.13
C LEU A 21 1.37 -5.91 -7.94
N TYR A 22 2.61 -5.42 -7.97
CA TYR A 22 2.99 -4.27 -8.79
C TYR A 22 2.67 -4.49 -10.28
N LYS A 23 3.08 -5.63 -10.84
CA LYS A 23 2.78 -5.97 -12.24
C LYS A 23 1.29 -6.08 -12.51
N ASP A 24 0.54 -6.66 -11.58
CA ASP A 24 -0.90 -6.84 -11.72
C ASP A 24 -1.66 -5.51 -11.63
N LEU A 25 -1.20 -4.57 -10.79
CA LEU A 25 -1.72 -3.21 -10.73
C LEU A 25 -1.44 -2.45 -12.04
N CYS A 26 -0.19 -2.47 -12.53
CA CYS A 26 0.19 -1.80 -13.78
C CYS A 26 -0.52 -2.38 -15.01
N SER A 27 -0.82 -3.68 -15.03
CA SER A 27 -1.54 -4.33 -16.12
C SER A 27 -3.07 -4.26 -15.98
N GLY A 28 -3.59 -3.73 -14.87
CA GLY A 28 -5.03 -3.66 -14.60
C GLY A 28 -5.68 -5.01 -14.23
N ARG A 29 -4.89 -6.06 -13.99
CA ARG A 29 -5.38 -7.36 -13.50
C ARG A 29 -5.99 -7.25 -12.11
N VAL A 30 -5.39 -6.42 -11.26
CA VAL A 30 -5.94 -6.06 -9.95
C VAL A 30 -6.63 -4.71 -10.08
N LYS A 31 -7.94 -4.67 -9.79
CA LYS A 31 -8.68 -3.42 -9.73
C LYS A 31 -8.32 -2.66 -8.45
N SER A 32 -7.75 -1.49 -8.59
CA SER A 32 -7.43 -0.58 -7.50
C SER A 32 -7.97 0.81 -7.79
N GLY A 33 -8.77 1.35 -6.86
CA GLY A 33 -9.23 2.74 -6.93
C GLY A 33 -8.08 3.74 -6.85
N ARG A 34 -7.00 3.39 -6.14
CA ARG A 34 -5.78 4.21 -6.03
C ARG A 34 -5.00 4.23 -7.33
N MET A 35 -4.84 3.07 -7.96
CA MET A 35 -4.19 2.97 -9.27
C MET A 35 -5.01 3.70 -10.36
N TYR A 36 -6.34 3.62 -10.29
CA TYR A 36 -7.21 4.40 -11.18
C TYR A 36 -6.99 5.92 -11.00
N LEU A 37 -6.95 6.40 -9.75
CA LEU A 37 -6.69 7.82 -9.47
C LEU A 37 -5.31 8.28 -9.91
N TRP A 38 -4.29 7.40 -9.80
CA TRP A 38 -2.94 7.66 -10.28
C TRP A 38 -2.91 7.90 -11.80
N HIS A 39 -3.57 7.04 -12.57
CA HIS A 39 -3.66 7.20 -14.03
C HIS A 39 -4.55 8.37 -14.47
N ASN A 40 -5.46 8.83 -13.60
CA ASN A 40 -6.42 9.88 -13.91
C ASN A 40 -6.27 11.05 -12.93
N PRO A 41 -5.19 11.84 -12.99
CA PRO A 41 -4.96 12.90 -12.00
C PRO A 41 -6.04 14.00 -12.01
N GLY A 42 -6.84 14.12 -13.07
CA GLY A 42 -7.95 15.07 -13.18
C GLY A 42 -9.26 14.69 -12.47
N VAL A 43 -9.39 13.49 -11.88
CA VAL A 43 -10.65 13.11 -11.19
C VAL A 43 -10.86 13.90 -9.88
N SER A 44 -12.13 13.96 -9.47
CA SER A 44 -12.64 14.68 -8.31
C SER A 44 -11.73 14.63 -7.08
N LEU A 45 -11.36 15.81 -6.57
CA LEU A 45 -10.62 15.99 -5.32
C LEU A 45 -11.28 15.25 -4.14
N LYS A 46 -12.62 15.19 -4.11
CA LYS A 46 -13.38 14.49 -3.08
C LYS A 46 -13.10 12.98 -3.06
N LEU A 47 -12.90 12.38 -4.23
CA LEU A 47 -12.55 10.96 -4.34
C LEU A 47 -11.11 10.70 -3.90
N LYS A 48 -10.17 11.58 -4.28
CA LYS A 48 -8.77 11.53 -3.82
C LYS A 48 -8.69 11.62 -2.29
N GLN A 49 -9.40 12.57 -1.69
CA GLN A 49 -9.45 12.72 -0.22
C GLN A 49 -10.05 11.49 0.47
N ARG A 50 -11.10 10.89 -0.10
CA ARG A 50 -11.73 9.67 0.45
C ARG A 50 -10.84 8.44 0.38
N LEU A 51 -9.96 8.35 -0.60
CA LEU A 51 -9.07 7.21 -0.79
C LEU A 51 -7.67 7.44 -0.19
N LYS A 52 -7.40 8.64 0.31
CA LYS A 52 -6.14 8.99 0.95
C LYS A 52 -5.86 8.01 2.09
N PRO A 53 -4.78 7.23 2.02
CA PRO A 53 -4.50 6.22 3.01
C PRO A 53 -4.22 6.87 4.36
N LEU A 54 -4.82 6.32 5.41
CA LEU A 54 -4.46 6.65 6.78
C LEU A 54 -3.48 5.57 7.28
N MET A 55 -2.18 5.87 7.21
CA MET A 55 -1.09 4.93 7.50
C MET A 55 -0.89 4.63 9.01
N PHE A 56 -1.97 4.40 9.76
CA PHE A 56 -1.90 4.16 11.22
C PHE A 56 -1.59 2.71 11.62
N HIS A 57 -1.41 1.80 10.65
CA HIS A 57 -1.25 0.36 10.93
C HIS A 57 0.19 -0.08 11.22
N PHE A 58 1.16 0.71 10.76
CA PHE A 58 2.59 0.45 10.83
C PHE A 58 3.27 1.49 11.73
N ALA A 59 4.36 1.11 12.39
CA ALA A 59 5.30 2.08 12.94
C ALA A 59 6.16 2.69 11.82
N ASP A 60 6.69 3.89 12.01
CA ASP A 60 7.47 4.61 10.98
C ASP A 60 8.60 3.73 10.41
N ALA A 61 9.38 3.07 11.27
CA ALA A 61 10.44 2.15 10.83
C ALA A 61 9.93 1.00 9.93
N GLN A 62 8.71 0.52 10.16
CA GLN A 62 8.09 -0.53 9.33
C GLN A 62 7.57 0.04 8.00
N VAL A 63 7.13 1.31 7.99
CA VAL A 63 6.77 2.02 6.76
C VAL A 63 8.01 2.24 5.91
N ASP A 64 9.12 2.65 6.52
CA ASP A 64 10.40 2.85 5.83
C ASP A 64 10.91 1.54 5.23
N GLU A 65 10.95 0.46 6.02
CA GLU A 65 11.33 -0.89 5.56
C GLU A 65 10.43 -1.35 4.40
N LEU A 66 9.11 -1.18 4.52
CA LEU A 66 8.17 -1.58 3.48
C LEU A 66 8.35 -0.76 2.20
N THR A 67 8.58 0.54 2.34
CA THR A 67 8.78 1.49 1.24
C THR A 67 10.04 1.14 0.45
N GLU A 68 11.15 0.88 1.14
CA GLU A 68 12.41 0.43 0.52
C GLU A 68 12.22 -0.91 -0.21
N ARG A 69 11.54 -1.87 0.42
CA ARG A 69 11.25 -3.17 -0.21
C ARG A 69 10.38 -3.03 -1.45
N ILE A 70 9.35 -2.19 -1.41
CA ILE A 70 8.51 -1.89 -2.57
C ILE A 70 9.33 -1.26 -3.69
N GLY A 71 10.15 -0.27 -3.37
CA GLY A 71 11.04 0.41 -4.32
C GLY A 71 11.98 -0.56 -5.02
N SER A 72 12.62 -1.44 -4.26
CA SER A 72 13.54 -2.47 -4.76
C SER A 72 12.83 -3.52 -5.61
N CYS A 73 11.70 -4.07 -5.14
CA CYS A 73 10.97 -5.15 -5.83
C CYS A 73 10.31 -4.71 -7.13
N SER A 74 9.83 -3.46 -7.18
CA SER A 74 9.22 -2.85 -8.36
C SER A 74 10.25 -2.27 -9.34
N GLY A 75 11.45 -1.96 -8.85
CA GLY A 75 12.49 -1.24 -9.60
C GLY A 75 12.25 0.27 -9.68
N ILE A 76 11.21 0.79 -9.01
CA ILE A 76 10.85 2.21 -9.01
C ILE A 76 11.95 3.08 -8.39
N ASP A 77 12.75 2.56 -7.45
CA ASP A 77 13.86 3.31 -6.87
C ASP A 77 14.84 3.83 -7.91
N LYS A 78 15.02 3.09 -9.01
CA LYS A 78 15.90 3.51 -10.11
C LYS A 78 15.35 4.75 -10.82
N LEU A 79 14.02 4.91 -10.89
CA LEU A 79 13.36 6.07 -11.49
C LEU A 79 13.39 7.26 -10.52
N ILE A 80 13.11 7.02 -9.24
CA ILE A 80 13.20 8.06 -8.19
C ILE A 80 14.62 8.63 -8.12
N LYS A 81 15.65 7.76 -8.12
CA LYS A 81 17.07 8.20 -8.10
C LYS A 81 17.48 8.98 -9.36
N LYS A 82 16.75 8.85 -10.46
CA LYS A 82 16.93 9.65 -11.67
C LYS A 82 16.19 11.00 -11.63
N GLY A 83 15.52 11.31 -10.52
CA GLY A 83 14.78 12.56 -10.31
C GLY A 83 13.30 12.49 -10.70
N GLU A 84 12.76 11.31 -11.01
CA GLU A 84 11.34 11.16 -11.33
C GLU A 84 10.50 11.09 -10.04
N PHE A 85 10.45 12.20 -9.29
CA PHE A 85 9.83 12.26 -7.95
C PHE A 85 8.33 11.95 -7.93
N GLN A 86 7.63 12.06 -9.06
CA GLN A 86 6.24 11.62 -9.20
C GLN A 86 6.04 10.15 -8.78
N PHE A 87 7.08 9.32 -8.90
CA PHE A 87 7.01 7.93 -8.44
C PHE A 87 6.99 7.77 -6.91
N LEU A 88 7.37 8.80 -6.15
CA LEU A 88 7.14 8.81 -4.69
C LEU A 88 5.65 8.83 -4.38
N ASP A 89 4.86 9.64 -5.10
CA ASP A 89 3.40 9.66 -4.95
C ASP A 89 2.81 8.29 -5.31
N LEU A 90 3.30 7.63 -6.36
CA LEU A 90 2.89 6.25 -6.68
C LEU A 90 3.17 5.29 -5.52
N VAL A 91 4.34 5.38 -4.89
CA VAL A 91 4.72 4.50 -3.78
C VAL A 91 3.82 4.73 -2.57
N PHE A 92 3.66 5.98 -2.14
CA PHE A 92 2.92 6.31 -0.91
C PHE A 92 1.39 6.27 -1.08
N ASP A 93 0.86 6.73 -2.21
CA ASP A 93 -0.59 6.81 -2.44
C ASP A 93 -1.18 5.53 -3.02
N VAL A 94 -0.37 4.65 -3.62
CA VAL A 94 -0.84 3.41 -4.26
C VAL A 94 -0.18 2.17 -3.68
N LEU A 95 1.13 2.03 -3.82
CA LEU A 95 1.78 0.73 -3.59
C LEU A 95 1.79 0.34 -2.12
N VAL A 96 2.18 1.24 -1.23
CA VAL A 96 2.18 0.99 0.22
C VAL A 96 0.77 0.63 0.71
N PRO A 97 -0.31 1.35 0.34
CA PRO A 97 -1.68 0.95 0.66
C PRO A 97 -2.11 -0.40 0.07
N GLU A 98 -1.81 -0.68 -1.20
CA GLU A 98 -2.21 -1.95 -1.84
C GLU A 98 -1.46 -3.15 -1.24
N VAL A 99 -0.19 -2.99 -0.90
CA VAL A 99 0.59 -4.00 -0.17
C VAL A 99 0.02 -4.19 1.23
N THR A 100 -0.38 -3.12 1.90
CA THR A 100 -1.04 -3.21 3.21
C THR A 100 -2.35 -3.97 3.13
N ILE A 101 -3.19 -3.67 2.13
CA ILE A 101 -4.43 -4.42 1.88
C ILE A 101 -4.11 -5.91 1.69
N LYS A 102 -3.08 -6.23 0.90
CA LYS A 102 -2.67 -7.62 0.68
C LYS A 102 -2.23 -8.31 1.97
N VAL A 103 -1.54 -7.61 2.86
CA VAL A 103 -1.15 -8.12 4.18
C VAL A 103 -2.39 -8.38 5.04
N LEU A 104 -3.34 -7.44 5.10
CA LEU A 104 -4.59 -7.61 5.85
C LEU A 104 -5.43 -8.77 5.31
N GLU A 105 -5.48 -8.94 4.00
CA GLU A 105 -6.17 -10.09 3.38
C GLU A 105 -5.54 -11.42 3.80
N LYS A 106 -4.21 -11.49 3.82
CA LYS A 106 -3.45 -12.73 4.07
C LYS A 106 -3.39 -13.10 5.55
N TRP A 107 -3.18 -12.13 6.43
CA TRP A 107 -2.88 -12.39 7.85
C TRP A 107 -4.06 -12.18 8.78
N GLU A 108 -4.93 -11.24 8.44
CA GLU A 108 -6.13 -10.97 9.24
C GLU A 108 -7.36 -11.66 8.62
N GLY A 109 -7.21 -12.35 7.48
CA GLY A 109 -8.30 -13.03 6.77
C GLY A 109 -9.38 -12.07 6.25
N MET A 110 -9.05 -10.78 6.13
CA MET A 110 -10.01 -9.77 5.68
C MET A 110 -10.33 -9.96 4.20
N ASN A 111 -11.58 -9.74 3.81
CA ASN A 111 -11.84 -9.49 2.39
C ASN A 111 -11.35 -8.08 2.01
N ARG A 112 -11.16 -7.83 0.70
CA ARG A 112 -10.66 -6.55 0.19
C ARG A 112 -11.43 -5.34 0.72
N TYR A 113 -12.76 -5.41 0.75
CA TYR A 113 -13.60 -4.31 1.23
C TYR A 113 -13.35 -4.01 2.71
N ALA A 114 -13.22 -5.04 3.55
CA ALA A 114 -12.90 -4.89 4.96
C ALA A 114 -11.49 -4.32 5.16
N ALA A 115 -10.50 -4.78 4.40
CA ALA A 115 -9.13 -4.25 4.43
C ALA A 115 -9.07 -2.79 3.97
N GLU A 116 -9.78 -2.43 2.90
CA GLU A 116 -9.89 -1.04 2.44
C GLU A 116 -10.57 -0.16 3.48
N LYS A 117 -11.66 -0.63 4.10
CA LYS A 117 -12.33 0.08 5.19
C LYS A 117 -11.42 0.26 6.40
N ALA A 118 -10.62 -0.76 6.72
CA ALA A 118 -9.64 -0.71 7.80
C ALA A 118 -8.53 0.33 7.53
N MET A 119 -8.15 0.52 6.27
CA MET A 119 -7.20 1.56 5.85
C MET A 119 -7.77 2.98 5.85
N LEU A 120 -9.11 3.12 5.80
CA LEU A 120 -9.80 4.41 5.73
C LEU A 120 -10.34 4.88 7.08
N GLN A 121 -10.63 3.96 8.00
CA GLN A 121 -11.10 4.28 9.34
C GLN A 121 -9.91 4.40 10.28
N ARG A 122 -9.90 5.43 11.15
CA ARG A 122 -9.10 5.41 12.39
C ARG A 122 -9.65 4.26 13.24
N ILE A 123 -9.17 3.06 13.01
CA ILE A 123 -9.69 1.94 13.77
C ILE A 123 -9.17 2.05 15.21
N HIS A 124 -10.04 2.50 16.12
CA HIS A 124 -9.96 2.19 17.54
C HIS A 124 -10.34 0.70 17.75
N LEU A 125 -9.57 -0.23 17.20
CA LEU A 125 -9.69 -1.65 17.58
C LEU A 125 -8.91 -1.83 18.88
N TYR A 126 -9.51 -1.47 20.01
CA TYR A 126 -9.35 -2.13 21.30
C TYR A 126 -10.47 -1.63 22.23
N PRO A 127 -11.38 -2.48 22.72
CA PRO A 127 -11.95 -2.27 24.05
C PRO A 127 -10.83 -2.49 25.07
N LYS A 128 -10.83 -1.67 26.13
CA LYS A 128 -9.99 -1.83 27.32
C LYS A 128 -10.32 -3.12 28.06
#